data_AF-A0A1V4R385-F1
#
_entry.id   AF-A0A1V4R385-F1
#
_cell.length_a   1.000
_cell.length_b   1.000
_cell.length_c   1.000
_cell.angle_alpha   90.00
_cell.angle_beta   90.00
_cell.angle_gamma   90.00
#
_symmetry.space_group_name_H-M   'P 1'
#
loop_
_entity.id
_entity.type
_entity.pdbx_description
1 polymer ?
#
loop_
_entity_poly.entity_id
_entity_poly.type
_entity_poly.pdbx_seq_one_letter_code
_entity_poly.pdbx_strand_id
1 'polypeptide(L)'
;LARKAFQHTAEYDAYISNYFSKICEEDLPSQFSLSLPLFQTLRYGENPHQKAGYYGDNPVIHQLHGKELSFNNFQDIEAALKTIYDFKDKPTIGIFKHCNPCGIGSAENLKEAYKKAFATDTQSPFGGIVISNQTLNMDAALEIDKIFTEIIIAPDFQNDVFEKLKKKKNRRLVSFDLDALETFVGTYNIRSCMNGILLQQEDSSCDNEENWKIVTGRKPSETEWKKLRFAWKTVNHLKSNAIAICREDRTIGLGMGQPSRIDSTEIALSKAKKFGLSAQDCALGSDAFFPFRDTIDMIAKEGISAVIQPGGSVRDDEVIQACNEHNITMIFTGMRHFRH
;
A
#
# COMPACT_ATOMS: atom_id res chain seq x y z
N LEU A 1 -26.75 3.67 -33.87
CA LEU A 1 -27.39 2.44 -33.32
C LEU A 1 -26.53 1.21 -33.55
N ALA A 2 -26.07 0.92 -34.78
CA ALA A 2 -25.20 -0.22 -35.09
C ALA A 2 -24.00 -0.38 -34.14
N ARG A 3 -23.22 0.68 -33.88
CA ARG A 3 -22.10 0.64 -32.90
C ARG A 3 -22.52 0.12 -31.52
N LYS A 4 -23.65 0.60 -31.00
CA LYS A 4 -24.16 0.18 -29.67
C LYS A 4 -24.62 -1.28 -29.68
N ALA A 5 -25.23 -1.73 -30.78
CA ALA A 5 -25.66 -3.12 -30.94
C ALA A 5 -24.45 -4.07 -30.90
N PHE A 6 -23.39 -3.78 -31.67
CA PHE A 6 -22.17 -4.60 -31.65
C PHE A 6 -21.39 -4.55 -30.34
N GLN A 7 -21.39 -3.40 -29.65
CA GLN A 7 -20.82 -3.30 -28.30
C GLN A 7 -21.56 -4.22 -27.31
N HIS A 8 -22.89 -4.24 -27.38
CA HIS A 8 -23.72 -5.06 -26.50
C HIS A 8 -23.54 -6.57 -26.76
N THR A 9 -23.48 -7.01 -28.02
CA THR A 9 -23.23 -8.42 -28.33
C THR A 9 -21.81 -8.85 -27.94
N ALA A 10 -20.80 -7.98 -28.14
CA ALA A 10 -19.43 -8.28 -27.72
C ALA A 10 -19.29 -8.40 -26.19
N GLU A 11 -19.99 -7.53 -25.44
CA GLU A 11 -20.07 -7.61 -23.98
C GLU A 11 -20.71 -8.94 -23.54
N TYR A 12 -21.83 -9.32 -24.15
CA TYR A 12 -22.53 -10.56 -23.85
C TYR A 12 -21.65 -11.81 -24.06
N ASP A 13 -20.97 -11.91 -25.20
CA ASP A 13 -20.09 -13.04 -25.50
C ASP A 13 -18.85 -13.08 -24.59
N ALA A 14 -18.33 -11.91 -24.19
CA ALA A 14 -17.23 -11.83 -23.22
C ALA A 14 -17.64 -12.38 -21.84
N TYR A 15 -18.84 -12.06 -21.36
CA TYR A 15 -19.38 -12.61 -20.11
C TYR A 15 -19.51 -14.14 -20.17
N ILE A 16 -20.02 -14.68 -21.28
CA ILE A 16 -20.14 -16.13 -21.48
C ILE A 16 -18.76 -16.80 -21.49
N SER A 17 -17.81 -16.26 -22.26
CA SER A 17 -16.45 -16.78 -22.34
C SER A 17 -15.79 -16.82 -20.95
N ASN A 18 -15.87 -15.73 -20.20
CA ASN A 18 -15.26 -15.63 -18.86
C ASN A 18 -15.94 -16.57 -17.85
N TYR A 19 -17.24 -16.83 -17.98
CA TYR A 19 -17.97 -17.80 -17.14
C TYR A 19 -17.49 -19.23 -17.38
N PHE A 20 -17.33 -19.65 -18.63
CA PHE A 20 -16.82 -20.98 -18.94
C PHE A 20 -15.38 -21.18 -18.49
N SER A 21 -14.51 -20.18 -18.64
CA SER A 21 -13.14 -20.25 -18.11
C SER A 21 -13.09 -20.51 -16.60
N LYS A 22 -14.02 -19.92 -15.83
CA LYS A 22 -14.12 -20.17 -14.38
C LYS A 22 -14.57 -21.60 -14.04
N ILE A 23 -15.54 -22.15 -14.78
CA ILE A 23 -16.03 -23.53 -14.53
C ILE A 23 -15.02 -24.59 -14.96
N CYS A 24 -14.21 -24.29 -15.98
CA CYS A 24 -13.12 -25.16 -16.39
C CYS A 24 -11.92 -25.15 -15.43
N GLU A 25 -11.98 -24.38 -14.33
CA GLU A 25 -10.96 -24.27 -13.29
C GLU A 25 -9.56 -23.93 -13.88
N GLU A 26 -9.53 -23.11 -14.94
CA GLU A 26 -8.27 -22.60 -15.48
C GLU A 26 -7.72 -21.50 -14.56
N ASP A 27 -6.51 -21.66 -14.02
CA ASP A 27 -5.83 -20.60 -13.23
C ASP A 27 -5.70 -19.29 -14.02
N LEU A 28 -5.42 -19.42 -15.32
CA LEU A 28 -5.41 -18.34 -16.31
C LEU A 28 -6.22 -18.78 -17.53
N PRO A 29 -7.13 -17.93 -18.02
CA PRO A 29 -7.98 -18.31 -19.15
C PRO A 29 -7.16 -18.43 -20.43
N SER A 30 -7.45 -19.44 -21.25
CA SER A 30 -6.90 -19.61 -22.59
C SER A 30 -7.20 -18.44 -23.55
N GLN A 31 -8.28 -17.70 -23.29
CA GLN A 31 -8.61 -16.44 -23.94
C GLN A 31 -9.13 -15.42 -22.91
N PHE A 32 -8.48 -14.26 -22.82
CA PHE A 32 -8.90 -13.17 -21.93
C PHE A 32 -9.75 -12.14 -22.68
N SER A 33 -11.02 -11.99 -22.29
CA SER A 33 -11.96 -11.04 -22.90
C SER A 33 -12.34 -9.94 -21.91
N LEU A 34 -12.01 -8.69 -22.25
CA LEU A 34 -12.32 -7.51 -21.45
C LEU A 34 -13.26 -6.56 -22.21
N SER A 35 -14.49 -6.39 -21.69
CA SER A 35 -15.45 -5.41 -22.19
C SER A 35 -15.86 -4.50 -21.05
N LEU A 36 -15.47 -3.22 -21.13
CA LEU A 36 -15.74 -2.23 -20.09
C LEU A 36 -16.37 -0.97 -20.71
N PRO A 37 -17.53 -0.50 -20.22
CA PRO A 37 -18.10 0.77 -20.67
C PRO A 37 -17.25 1.95 -20.19
N LEU A 38 -17.26 3.05 -20.93
CA LEU A 38 -16.69 4.32 -20.44
C LEU A 38 -17.57 4.86 -19.32
N PHE A 39 -17.04 4.92 -18.11
CA PHE A 39 -17.72 5.51 -16.95
C PHE A 39 -17.66 7.03 -17.00
N GLN A 40 -16.46 7.59 -17.15
CA GLN A 40 -16.24 9.02 -17.27
C GLN A 40 -14.96 9.36 -18.03
N THR A 41 -14.97 10.47 -18.76
CA THR A 41 -13.74 11.06 -19.31
C THR A 41 -12.97 11.77 -18.22
N LEU A 42 -11.64 11.69 -18.26
CA LEU A 42 -10.76 12.39 -17.33
C LEU A 42 -10.13 13.60 -18.03
N ARG A 43 -9.77 14.62 -17.24
CA ARG A 43 -9.21 15.87 -17.77
C ARG A 43 -7.96 15.65 -18.62
N TYR A 44 -7.11 14.74 -18.19
CA TYR A 44 -5.91 14.27 -18.88
C TYR A 44 -5.47 12.93 -18.25
N GLY A 45 -4.50 12.26 -18.88
CA GLY A 45 -3.86 11.04 -18.37
C GLY A 45 -2.89 11.32 -17.23
N GLU A 46 -1.74 10.65 -17.22
CA GLU A 46 -0.71 10.96 -16.22
C GLU A 46 -0.17 12.38 -16.38
N ASN A 47 -0.12 12.85 -17.64
CA ASN A 47 0.38 14.15 -18.02
C ASN A 47 -0.68 14.96 -18.80
N PRO A 48 -0.68 16.31 -18.72
CA PRO A 48 -1.70 17.17 -19.33
C PRO A 48 -1.95 17.00 -20.83
N HIS A 49 -0.96 16.52 -21.59
CA HIS A 49 -1.05 16.32 -23.04
C HIS A 49 -1.71 14.99 -23.44
N GLN A 50 -1.93 14.08 -22.48
CA GLN A 50 -2.51 12.76 -22.71
C GLN A 50 -4.03 12.82 -22.45
N LYS A 51 -4.84 12.19 -23.32
CA LYS A 51 -6.28 12.00 -23.05
C LYS A 51 -6.48 10.75 -22.19
N ALA A 52 -7.48 10.76 -21.31
CA ALA A 52 -7.80 9.60 -20.49
C ALA A 52 -9.29 9.46 -20.19
N GLY A 53 -9.69 8.26 -19.76
CA GLY A 53 -11.04 7.93 -19.29
C GLY A 53 -10.95 6.79 -18.28
N TYR A 54 -11.90 6.74 -17.36
CA TYR A 54 -12.12 5.59 -16.48
C TYR A 54 -13.14 4.67 -17.14
N TYR A 55 -12.81 3.38 -17.28
CA TYR A 55 -13.65 2.37 -17.90
C TYR A 55 -14.03 1.30 -16.88
N GLY A 56 -15.28 0.85 -16.91
CA GLY A 56 -15.86 -0.11 -15.96
C GLY A 56 -16.99 0.51 -15.15
N ASP A 57 -17.34 -0.15 -14.06
CA ASP A 57 -18.19 0.41 -13.01
C ASP A 57 -17.34 0.65 -11.76
N ASN A 58 -17.73 1.60 -10.92
CA ASN A 58 -17.01 1.93 -9.70
C ASN A 58 -17.96 1.87 -8.49
N PRO A 59 -18.21 0.68 -7.94
CA PRO A 59 -19.05 0.53 -6.76
C PRO A 59 -18.30 0.90 -5.47
N VAL A 60 -16.97 1.06 -5.52
CA VAL A 60 -16.15 1.14 -4.30
C VAL A 60 -16.03 2.54 -3.76
N ILE A 61 -15.79 3.53 -4.62
CA ILE A 61 -15.52 4.90 -4.17
C ILE A 61 -16.61 5.87 -4.61
N HIS A 62 -16.94 6.80 -3.72
CA HIS A 62 -17.90 7.86 -3.98
C HIS A 62 -17.26 9.21 -3.68
N GLN A 63 -17.15 10.06 -4.70
CA GLN A 63 -16.68 11.43 -4.52
C GLN A 63 -17.80 12.30 -3.95
N LEU A 64 -17.67 12.72 -2.69
CA LEU A 64 -18.67 13.52 -1.98
C LEU A 64 -18.48 15.03 -2.17
N HIS A 65 -17.25 15.48 -2.46
CA HIS A 65 -16.92 16.90 -2.62
C HIS A 65 -15.66 17.11 -3.47
N GLY A 66 -15.46 18.33 -3.94
CA GLY A 66 -14.21 18.81 -4.54
C GLY A 66 -14.18 18.82 -6.06
N LYS A 67 -12.99 19.06 -6.62
CA LYS A 67 -12.73 18.96 -8.06
C LYS A 67 -12.80 17.50 -8.51
N GLU A 68 -13.20 17.26 -9.75
CA GLU A 68 -13.14 15.92 -10.39
C GLU A 68 -11.79 15.23 -10.14
N LEU A 69 -11.84 13.91 -9.95
CA LEU A 69 -10.66 13.06 -9.82
C LEU A 69 -9.89 13.01 -11.15
N SER A 70 -8.57 13.19 -11.08
CA SER A 70 -7.66 12.99 -12.22
C SER A 70 -7.24 11.53 -12.37
N PHE A 71 -6.56 11.19 -13.47
CA PHE A 71 -5.98 9.86 -13.68
C PHE A 71 -5.06 9.44 -12.53
N ASN A 72 -4.15 10.33 -12.10
CA ASN A 72 -3.25 10.06 -10.98
C ASN A 72 -4.00 9.92 -9.65
N ASN A 73 -5.09 10.67 -9.46
CA ASN A 73 -5.89 10.53 -8.25
C ASN A 73 -6.52 9.13 -8.15
N PHE A 74 -6.96 8.52 -9.26
CA PHE A 74 -7.45 7.15 -9.25
C PHE A 74 -6.36 6.15 -8.87
N GLN A 75 -5.15 6.27 -9.44
CA GLN A 75 -4.01 5.41 -9.08
C GLN A 75 -3.65 5.54 -7.59
N ASP A 76 -3.60 6.77 -7.08
CA ASP A 76 -3.28 7.02 -5.68
C ASP A 76 -4.36 6.50 -4.72
N ILE A 77 -5.65 6.67 -5.08
CA ILE A 77 -6.78 6.15 -4.29
C ILE A 77 -6.72 4.62 -4.25
N GLU A 78 -6.45 3.95 -5.37
CA GLU A 78 -6.32 2.49 -5.42
C GLU A 78 -5.18 2.02 -4.51
N ALA A 79 -4.00 2.65 -4.60
CA ALA A 79 -2.86 2.33 -3.74
C ALA A 79 -3.21 2.51 -2.26
N ALA A 80 -3.87 3.62 -1.91
CA ALA A 80 -4.30 3.92 -0.55
C ALA A 80 -5.31 2.89 -0.02
N LEU A 81 -6.30 2.50 -0.83
CA LEU A 81 -7.31 1.49 -0.49
C LEU A 81 -6.67 0.12 -0.27
N LYS A 82 -5.79 -0.32 -1.18
CA LYS A 82 -5.07 -1.59 -1.05
C LYS A 82 -4.22 -1.65 0.23
N THR A 83 -3.55 -0.55 0.56
CA THR A 83 -2.77 -0.48 1.80
C THR A 83 -3.64 -0.50 3.03
N ILE A 84 -4.68 0.35 3.10
CA ILE A 84 -5.48 0.48 4.32
C ILE A 84 -6.26 -0.79 4.64
N TYR A 85 -6.57 -1.59 3.63
CA TYR A 85 -7.26 -2.87 3.76
C TYR A 85 -6.53 -3.86 4.68
N ASP A 86 -5.20 -3.80 4.77
CA ASP A 86 -4.40 -4.69 5.63
C ASP A 86 -4.40 -4.28 7.12
N PHE A 87 -4.88 -3.07 7.41
CA PHE A 87 -4.87 -2.49 8.75
C PHE A 87 -6.29 -2.42 9.31
N LYS A 88 -6.89 -3.57 9.61
CA LYS A 88 -8.26 -3.67 10.14
C LYS A 88 -8.34 -3.63 11.68
N ASP A 89 -7.25 -3.95 12.35
CA ASP A 89 -7.25 -4.25 13.80
C ASP A 89 -7.43 -3.03 14.72
N LYS A 90 -7.02 -1.84 14.24
CA LYS A 90 -7.01 -0.59 15.02
C LYS A 90 -7.32 0.62 14.15
N PRO A 91 -7.82 1.74 14.72
CA PRO A 91 -7.87 3.02 14.02
C PRO A 91 -6.52 3.35 13.37
N THR A 92 -6.51 3.46 12.04
CA THR A 92 -5.29 3.58 11.25
C THR A 92 -5.45 4.68 10.19
N ILE A 93 -4.40 5.47 10.04
CA ILE A 93 -4.27 6.50 9.01
C ILE A 93 -3.06 6.18 8.16
N GLY A 94 -3.25 6.22 6.84
CA GLY A 94 -2.17 6.22 5.86
C GLY A 94 -2.10 7.56 5.14
N ILE A 95 -0.88 8.02 4.87
CA ILE A 95 -0.61 9.24 4.11
C ILE A 95 0.18 8.84 2.86
N PHE A 96 -0.28 9.30 1.70
CA PHE A 96 0.20 8.86 0.39
C PHE A 96 0.64 10.02 -0.48
N LYS A 97 1.58 9.73 -1.36
CA LYS A 97 1.96 10.60 -2.47
C LYS A 97 2.55 9.76 -3.60
N HIS A 98 2.05 9.94 -4.83
CA HIS A 98 2.53 9.22 -6.02
C HIS A 98 2.52 7.68 -5.82
N CYS A 99 1.37 7.15 -5.40
CA CYS A 99 1.06 5.75 -5.19
C CYS A 99 1.87 5.07 -4.09
N ASN A 100 2.61 5.84 -3.29
CA ASN A 100 3.46 5.33 -2.22
C ASN A 100 3.03 5.90 -0.86
N PRO A 101 2.99 5.07 0.20
CA PRO A 101 2.89 5.56 1.56
C PRO A 101 4.11 6.44 1.91
N CYS A 102 3.87 7.63 2.43
CA CYS A 102 4.90 8.43 3.10
C CYS A 102 4.82 8.33 4.63
N GLY A 103 3.72 7.78 5.17
CA GLY A 103 3.60 7.41 6.56
C GLY A 103 2.32 6.63 6.85
N ILE A 104 2.39 5.66 7.76
CA ILE A 104 1.25 4.89 8.26
C ILE A 104 1.32 4.88 9.78
N GLY A 105 0.20 5.10 10.45
CA GLY A 105 0.11 5.14 11.90
C GLY A 105 -1.20 4.54 12.38
N SER A 106 -1.11 3.70 13.41
CA SER A 106 -2.24 3.12 14.12
C SER A 106 -2.25 3.58 15.57
N ALA A 107 -3.42 3.78 16.15
CA ALA A 107 -3.58 4.18 17.54
C ALA A 107 -4.97 3.79 18.06
N GLU A 108 -5.26 4.16 19.31
CA GLU A 108 -6.59 3.98 19.90
C GLU A 108 -7.60 5.01 19.36
N ASN A 109 -7.15 6.03 18.63
CA ASN A 109 -8.01 7.00 17.94
C ASN A 109 -7.33 7.57 16.68
N LEU A 110 -8.13 8.05 15.72
CA LEU A 110 -7.65 8.53 14.42
C LEU A 110 -6.74 9.78 14.51
N LYS A 111 -6.91 10.63 15.52
CA LYS A 111 -6.07 11.82 15.71
C LYS A 111 -4.62 11.44 16.03
N GLU A 112 -4.43 10.54 16.98
CA GLU A 112 -3.11 10.03 17.33
C GLU A 112 -2.53 9.15 16.21
N ALA A 113 -3.37 8.38 15.51
CA ALA A 113 -2.96 7.63 14.31
C ALA A 113 -2.40 8.57 13.22
N TYR A 114 -3.10 9.67 12.92
CA TYR A 114 -2.63 10.68 11.98
C TYR A 114 -1.29 11.30 12.40
N LYS A 115 -1.14 11.70 13.68
CA LYS A 115 0.12 12.27 14.18
C LYS A 115 1.28 11.31 14.02
N LYS A 116 1.06 10.02 14.30
CA LYS A 116 2.08 8.97 14.12
C LYS A 116 2.47 8.81 12.65
N ALA A 117 1.50 8.76 11.74
CA ALA A 117 1.74 8.68 10.30
C ALA A 117 2.49 9.92 9.79
N PHE A 118 2.06 11.11 10.20
CA PHE A 118 2.68 12.38 9.78
C PHE A 118 4.12 12.53 10.30
N ALA A 119 4.45 11.95 11.46
CA ALA A 119 5.80 12.02 12.01
C ALA A 119 6.84 11.28 11.15
N THR A 120 6.45 10.26 10.37
CA THR A 120 7.36 9.52 9.49
C THR A 120 8.04 10.41 8.46
N ASP A 121 7.29 11.34 7.88
CA ASP A 121 7.77 12.34 6.93
C ASP A 121 6.86 13.56 6.99
N THR A 122 7.37 14.68 7.50
CA THR A 122 6.59 15.91 7.69
C THR A 122 6.59 16.82 6.46
N GLN A 123 7.33 16.46 5.40
CA GLN A 123 7.47 17.26 4.17
C GLN A 123 6.63 16.70 3.03
N SER A 124 6.70 15.39 2.77
CA SER A 124 5.99 14.74 1.67
C SER A 124 4.46 14.89 1.72
N PRO A 125 3.78 14.86 2.88
CA PRO A 125 2.32 14.96 2.97
C PRO A 125 1.69 16.22 2.35
N PHE A 126 2.46 17.28 2.11
CA PHE A 126 1.93 18.49 1.46
C PHE A 126 1.45 18.18 0.05
N GLY A 127 0.15 18.41 -0.21
CA GLY A 127 -0.52 18.04 -1.45
C GLY A 127 -0.71 16.53 -1.62
N GLY A 128 -0.55 15.77 -0.53
CA GLY A 128 -0.75 14.33 -0.52
C GLY A 128 -2.21 13.93 -0.31
N ILE A 129 -2.37 12.64 -0.07
CA ILE A 129 -3.65 11.97 0.12
C ILE A 129 -3.64 11.34 1.51
N VAL A 130 -4.75 11.47 2.23
CA VAL A 130 -4.91 10.86 3.56
C VAL A 130 -6.05 9.87 3.49
N ILE A 131 -5.82 8.64 3.93
CA ILE A 131 -6.84 7.60 4.06
C ILE A 131 -6.99 7.16 5.51
N SER A 132 -8.24 6.96 5.92
CA SER A 132 -8.63 6.37 7.20
C SER A 132 -9.30 5.02 6.97
N ASN A 133 -9.07 4.06 7.86
CA ASN A 133 -9.80 2.79 7.86
C ASN A 133 -11.16 2.85 8.59
N GLN A 134 -11.47 3.98 9.23
CA GLN A 134 -12.71 4.21 9.99
C GLN A 134 -13.33 5.56 9.65
N THR A 135 -14.60 5.74 9.99
CA THR A 135 -15.32 7.02 9.85
C THR A 135 -14.52 8.18 10.45
N LEU A 136 -14.29 9.23 9.65
CA LEU A 136 -13.44 10.34 10.06
C LEU A 136 -14.17 11.25 11.05
N ASN A 137 -13.54 11.52 12.20
CA ASN A 137 -14.06 12.38 13.26
C ASN A 137 -13.39 13.77 13.28
N MET A 138 -13.97 14.70 14.04
CA MET A 138 -13.53 16.11 14.08
C MET A 138 -12.09 16.26 14.58
N ASP A 139 -11.71 15.48 15.58
CA ASP A 139 -10.36 15.53 16.16
C ASP A 139 -9.27 15.21 15.14
N ALA A 140 -9.45 14.15 14.34
CA ALA A 140 -8.53 13.78 13.28
C ALA A 140 -8.61 14.78 12.11
N ALA A 141 -9.82 15.20 11.73
CA ALA A 141 -10.04 16.15 10.64
C ALA A 141 -9.33 17.49 10.89
N LEU A 142 -9.33 18.00 12.12
CA LEU A 142 -8.64 19.23 12.47
C LEU A 142 -7.12 19.11 12.36
N GLU A 143 -6.53 17.95 12.68
CA GLU A 143 -5.11 17.72 12.47
C GLU A 143 -4.75 17.65 10.99
N ILE A 144 -5.55 16.94 10.18
CA ILE A 144 -5.38 16.86 8.72
C ILE A 144 -5.50 18.25 8.08
N ASP A 145 -6.42 19.09 8.59
CA ASP A 145 -6.71 20.40 7.99
C ASP A 145 -5.57 21.44 8.14
N LYS A 146 -4.59 21.16 9.02
CA LYS A 146 -3.41 22.02 9.28
C LYS A 146 -2.49 22.15 8.07
N ILE A 147 -2.47 21.13 7.20
CA ILE A 147 -1.68 21.15 5.96
C ILE A 147 -2.60 21.13 4.73
N PHE A 148 -2.02 21.44 3.58
CA PHE A 148 -2.72 21.25 2.33
C PHE A 148 -2.76 19.76 2.00
N THR A 149 -3.97 19.20 1.95
CA THR A 149 -4.25 17.80 1.59
C THR A 149 -5.19 17.81 0.39
N GLU A 150 -4.80 17.11 -0.68
CA GLU A 150 -5.56 17.11 -1.94
C GLU A 150 -6.82 16.25 -1.86
N ILE A 151 -6.70 15.05 -1.27
CA ILE A 151 -7.79 14.08 -1.12
C ILE A 151 -7.80 13.54 0.31
N ILE A 152 -8.98 13.47 0.90
CA ILE A 152 -9.23 12.76 2.15
C ILE A 152 -10.20 11.62 1.85
N ILE A 153 -9.81 10.42 2.24
CA ILE A 153 -10.51 9.16 1.98
C ILE A 153 -10.88 8.52 3.32
N ALA A 154 -12.12 8.12 3.51
CA ALA A 154 -12.58 7.41 4.70
C ALA A 154 -13.81 6.57 4.35
N PRO A 155 -14.20 5.53 5.11
CA PRO A 155 -15.45 4.83 4.86
C PRO A 155 -16.65 5.79 4.90
N ASP A 156 -16.63 6.72 5.85
CA ASP A 156 -17.61 7.78 5.97
C ASP A 156 -17.02 9.01 6.72
N PHE A 157 -17.77 10.11 6.78
CA PHE A 157 -17.43 11.33 7.50
C PHE A 157 -18.57 11.68 8.46
N GLN A 158 -18.25 12.02 9.71
CA GLN A 158 -19.25 12.63 10.59
C GLN A 158 -19.81 13.92 9.94
N ASN A 159 -21.10 14.20 10.16
CA ASN A 159 -21.78 15.32 9.48
C ASN A 159 -21.05 16.67 9.67
N ASP A 160 -20.67 16.99 10.90
CA ASP A 160 -19.92 18.22 11.22
C ASP A 160 -18.50 18.25 10.61
N VAL A 161 -17.88 17.08 10.46
CA VAL A 161 -16.58 16.90 9.79
C VAL A 161 -16.68 17.19 8.30
N PHE A 162 -17.69 16.63 7.63
CA PHE A 162 -17.93 16.91 6.21
C PHE A 162 -18.13 18.41 5.97
N GLU A 163 -18.97 19.06 6.78
CA GLU A 163 -19.23 20.50 6.72
C GLU A 163 -17.96 21.34 6.95
N LYS A 164 -17.08 20.91 7.86
CA LYS A 164 -15.80 21.58 8.11
C LYS A 164 -14.85 21.42 6.93
N LEU A 165 -14.66 20.21 6.43
CA LEU A 165 -13.66 19.89 5.40
C LEU A 165 -14.06 20.42 4.02
N LYS A 166 -15.35 20.46 3.69
CA LYS A 166 -15.86 20.96 2.40
C LYS A 166 -15.65 22.47 2.19
N LYS A 167 -15.33 23.23 3.24
CA LYS A 167 -14.97 24.66 3.13
C LYS A 167 -13.81 24.91 2.17
N LYS A 168 -12.90 23.93 1.99
CA LYS A 168 -11.86 24.01 0.96
C LYS A 168 -12.45 23.53 -0.38
N LYS A 169 -12.80 24.47 -1.26
CA LYS A 169 -13.48 24.22 -2.56
C LYS A 169 -12.83 23.12 -3.42
N ASN A 170 -11.51 23.03 -3.42
CA ASN A 170 -10.77 22.13 -4.32
C ASN A 170 -10.42 20.78 -3.69
N ARG A 171 -10.56 20.62 -2.36
CA ARG A 171 -10.23 19.38 -1.66
C ARG A 171 -11.25 18.31 -2.05
N ARG A 172 -10.78 17.11 -2.41
CA ARG A 172 -11.66 15.97 -2.64
C ARG A 172 -11.93 15.25 -1.33
N LEU A 173 -13.21 14.98 -1.08
CA LEU A 173 -13.64 14.07 -0.01
C LEU A 173 -14.22 12.85 -0.71
N VAL A 174 -13.66 11.68 -0.42
CA VAL A 174 -14.03 10.42 -1.05
C VAL A 174 -14.45 9.46 0.04
N SER A 175 -15.68 8.94 -0.02
CA SER A 175 -16.08 7.80 0.79
C SER A 175 -15.79 6.49 0.05
N PHE A 176 -15.69 5.39 0.79
CA PHE A 176 -15.58 4.07 0.19
C PHE A 176 -16.30 2.99 0.99
N ASP A 177 -16.71 1.93 0.30
CA ASP A 177 -17.28 0.75 0.93
C ASP A 177 -16.16 -0.26 1.26
N LEU A 178 -16.00 -0.60 2.54
CA LEU A 178 -15.01 -1.56 3.03
C LEU A 178 -15.33 -2.99 2.57
N ASP A 179 -16.61 -3.37 2.51
CA ASP A 179 -17.02 -4.72 2.14
C ASP A 179 -16.86 -4.93 0.63
N ALA A 180 -17.07 -3.87 -0.15
CA ALA A 180 -16.80 -3.89 -1.59
C ALA A 180 -15.32 -4.14 -1.92
N LEU A 181 -14.38 -3.75 -1.04
CA LEU A 181 -12.95 -4.03 -1.24
C LEU A 181 -12.63 -5.53 -1.19
N GLU A 182 -13.35 -6.31 -0.40
CA GLU A 182 -13.16 -7.76 -0.30
C GLU A 182 -13.49 -8.46 -1.62
N THR A 183 -14.40 -7.89 -2.41
CA THR A 183 -14.78 -8.41 -3.74
C THR A 183 -13.64 -8.29 -4.78
N PHE A 184 -12.63 -7.45 -4.53
CA PHE A 184 -11.44 -7.34 -5.39
C PHE A 184 -10.37 -8.39 -5.09
N VAL A 185 -10.44 -9.06 -3.93
CA VAL A 185 -9.54 -10.15 -3.58
C VAL A 185 -9.81 -11.34 -4.51
N GLY A 186 -8.77 -11.84 -5.19
CA GLY A 186 -8.91 -12.92 -6.17
C GLY A 186 -9.24 -12.47 -7.60
N THR A 187 -9.14 -11.16 -7.89
CA THR A 187 -9.19 -10.64 -9.26
C THR A 187 -7.80 -10.68 -9.93
N TYR A 188 -7.77 -10.45 -11.25
CA TYR A 188 -6.51 -10.33 -11.99
C TYR A 188 -5.98 -8.90 -11.98
N ASN A 189 -4.67 -8.75 -11.81
CA ASN A 189 -3.92 -7.54 -12.13
C ASN A 189 -3.57 -7.55 -13.62
N ILE A 190 -3.95 -6.48 -14.33
CA ILE A 190 -3.68 -6.31 -15.77
C ILE A 190 -2.68 -5.18 -15.95
N ARG A 191 -1.60 -5.43 -16.70
CA ARG A 191 -0.64 -4.39 -17.12
C ARG A 191 -0.52 -4.33 -18.62
N SER A 192 -0.43 -3.13 -19.18
CA SER A 192 -0.11 -2.93 -20.60
C SER A 192 1.29 -3.47 -20.91
N CYS A 193 1.44 -4.14 -22.05
CA CYS A 193 2.73 -4.63 -22.54
C CYS A 193 2.81 -4.50 -24.07
N MET A 194 4.00 -4.57 -24.64
CA MET A 194 4.20 -4.45 -26.08
C MET A 194 3.28 -5.40 -26.85
N ASN A 195 2.40 -4.85 -27.70
CA ASN A 195 1.42 -5.58 -28.50
C ASN A 195 0.44 -6.47 -27.69
N GLY A 196 0.24 -6.23 -26.39
CA GLY A 196 -0.63 -7.05 -25.57
C GLY A 196 -0.80 -6.58 -24.13
N ILE A 197 -1.12 -7.52 -23.24
CA ILE A 197 -1.26 -7.31 -21.80
C ILE A 197 -0.51 -8.40 -21.03
N LEU A 198 -0.07 -8.08 -19.82
CA LEU A 198 0.31 -9.04 -18.81
C LEU A 198 -0.88 -9.24 -17.87
N LEU A 199 -1.21 -10.50 -17.59
CA LEU A 199 -2.27 -10.91 -16.69
C LEU A 199 -1.66 -11.74 -15.56
N GLN A 200 -1.95 -11.39 -14.32
CA GLN A 200 -1.54 -12.15 -13.14
C GLN A 200 -2.62 -12.08 -12.07
N GLN A 201 -2.63 -12.99 -11.10
CA GLN A 201 -3.48 -12.82 -9.92
C GLN A 201 -3.02 -11.59 -9.11
N GLU A 202 -3.97 -10.91 -8.45
CA GLU A 202 -3.61 -9.86 -7.50
C GLU A 202 -2.83 -10.46 -6.32
N ASP A 203 -1.78 -9.75 -5.89
CA ASP A 203 -0.97 -10.16 -4.75
C ASP A 203 -1.79 -10.02 -3.46
N SER A 204 -2.10 -11.14 -2.81
CA SER A 204 -2.80 -11.15 -1.53
C SER A 204 -1.78 -11.03 -0.40
N SER A 205 -1.86 -9.95 0.37
CA SER A 205 -1.14 -9.72 1.62
C SER A 205 -1.51 -10.68 2.76
N CYS A 206 -2.48 -11.59 2.54
CA CYS A 206 -2.90 -12.61 3.49
C CYS A 206 -1.86 -13.74 3.60
N ASP A 207 -0.69 -13.40 4.11
CA ASP A 207 0.31 -14.38 4.47
C ASP A 207 -0.20 -15.22 5.65
N ASN A 208 -0.15 -16.54 5.51
CA ASN A 208 -0.37 -17.41 6.66
C ASN A 208 0.86 -17.31 7.58
N GLU A 209 0.74 -16.54 8.66
CA GLU A 209 1.75 -16.36 9.69
C GLU A 209 2.24 -17.69 10.29
N GLU A 210 1.43 -18.75 10.25
CA GLU A 210 1.83 -20.11 10.69
C GLU A 210 3.00 -20.67 9.87
N ASN A 211 3.20 -20.20 8.63
CA ASN A 211 4.31 -20.61 7.78
C ASN A 211 5.60 -19.83 8.05
N TRP A 212 5.56 -18.78 8.87
CA TRP A 212 6.73 -17.96 9.16
C TRP A 212 7.73 -18.71 10.04
N LYS A 213 9.00 -18.61 9.68
CA LYS A 213 10.09 -19.33 10.36
C LYS A 213 11.01 -18.35 11.08
N ILE A 214 11.22 -18.57 12.37
CA ILE A 214 12.31 -17.93 13.11
C ILE A 214 13.61 -18.63 12.70
N VAL A 215 14.50 -17.93 11.99
CA VAL A 215 15.74 -18.51 11.46
C VAL A 215 16.98 -18.18 12.28
N THR A 216 16.88 -17.19 13.18
CA THR A 216 17.95 -16.83 14.13
C THR A 216 17.84 -17.59 15.45
N GLY A 217 18.93 -17.63 16.21
CA GLY A 217 18.97 -18.28 17.53
C GLY A 217 18.12 -17.56 18.58
N ARG A 218 18.03 -16.22 18.53
CA ARG A 218 17.15 -15.44 19.41
C ARG A 218 15.72 -15.42 18.85
N LYS A 219 14.75 -15.74 19.72
CA LYS A 219 13.32 -15.60 19.43
C LYS A 219 12.86 -14.14 19.62
N PRO A 220 11.95 -13.64 18.77
CA PRO A 220 11.33 -12.34 18.98
C PRO A 220 10.47 -12.34 20.25
N SER A 221 10.47 -11.21 20.94
CA SER A 221 9.50 -10.88 21.98
C SER A 221 8.12 -10.57 21.38
N GLU A 222 7.07 -10.54 22.22
CA GLU A 222 5.71 -10.15 21.79
C GLU A 222 5.65 -8.76 21.15
N THR A 223 6.45 -7.81 21.65
CA THR A 223 6.51 -6.47 21.08
C THR A 223 7.21 -6.49 19.72
N GLU A 224 8.30 -7.26 19.57
CA GLU A 224 8.97 -7.43 18.27
C GLU A 224 8.06 -8.09 17.24
N TRP A 225 7.27 -9.10 17.64
CA TRP A 225 6.26 -9.70 16.75
C TRP A 225 5.27 -8.67 16.21
N LYS A 226 4.77 -7.76 17.06
CA LYS A 226 3.87 -6.68 16.61
C LYS A 226 4.57 -5.74 15.62
N LYS A 227 5.83 -5.37 15.88
CA LYS A 227 6.64 -4.55 14.96
C LYS A 227 6.88 -5.25 13.62
N LEU A 228 7.20 -6.55 13.64
CA LEU A 228 7.43 -7.37 12.45
C LEU A 228 6.18 -7.49 11.59
N ARG A 229 5.01 -7.77 12.20
CA ARG A 229 3.72 -7.80 11.48
C ARG A 229 3.40 -6.44 10.85
N PHE A 230 3.58 -5.34 11.59
CA PHE A 230 3.36 -4.00 11.07
C PHE A 230 4.31 -3.68 9.91
N ALA A 231 5.60 -4.02 10.04
CA ALA A 231 6.61 -3.81 9.01
C ALA A 231 6.32 -4.62 7.74
N TRP A 232 5.90 -5.88 7.89
CA TRP A 232 5.53 -6.76 6.80
C TRP A 232 4.30 -6.25 6.03
N LYS A 233 3.21 -5.95 6.75
CA LYS A 233 2.03 -5.31 6.14
C LYS A 233 2.41 -4.05 5.38
N THR A 234 3.29 -3.22 5.96
CA THR A 234 3.72 -1.96 5.32
C THR A 234 4.53 -2.20 4.04
N VAL A 235 5.53 -3.09 4.07
CA VAL A 235 6.49 -3.24 2.97
C VAL A 235 5.85 -3.77 1.69
N ASN A 236 4.79 -4.57 1.82
CA ASN A 236 4.03 -5.16 0.70
C ASN A 236 3.36 -4.11 -0.21
N HIS A 237 3.15 -2.90 0.30
CA HIS A 237 2.54 -1.78 -0.42
C HIS A 237 3.54 -0.77 -0.97
N LEU A 238 4.84 -1.00 -0.78
CA LEU A 238 5.89 -0.13 -1.29
C LEU A 238 6.35 -0.62 -2.67
N LYS A 239 6.86 0.31 -3.49
CA LYS A 239 7.50 -0.05 -4.77
C LYS A 239 8.89 -0.64 -4.53
N SER A 240 9.20 -1.73 -5.22
CA SER A 240 10.45 -2.48 -5.04
C SER A 240 11.67 -1.76 -5.61
N ASN A 241 12.87 -1.96 -5.06
CA ASN A 241 13.16 -2.71 -3.83
C ASN A 241 12.75 -1.91 -2.59
N ALA A 242 12.06 -2.55 -1.65
CA ALA A 242 11.42 -1.85 -0.54
C ALA A 242 11.95 -2.25 0.84
N ILE A 243 12.04 -1.24 1.71
CA ILE A 243 12.42 -1.33 3.11
C ILE A 243 11.45 -0.50 3.95
N ALA A 244 10.83 -1.13 4.93
CA ALA A 244 9.96 -0.48 5.90
C ALA A 244 10.53 -0.65 7.31
N ILE A 245 10.96 0.45 7.93
CA ILE A 245 11.38 0.48 9.34
C ILE A 245 10.19 0.92 10.17
N CYS A 246 9.74 0.10 11.11
CA CYS A 246 8.50 0.31 11.83
C CYS A 246 8.62 0.04 13.33
N ARG A 247 7.75 0.71 14.09
CA ARG A 247 7.33 0.28 15.42
C ARG A 247 6.04 -0.55 15.29
N GLU A 248 5.50 -1.00 16.42
CA GLU A 248 4.28 -1.80 16.49
C GLU A 248 3.03 -1.06 16.00
N ASP A 249 3.13 0.26 15.83
CA ASP A 249 1.99 1.14 15.60
C ASP A 249 2.26 2.26 14.59
N ARG A 250 3.46 2.33 13.98
CA ARG A 250 3.79 3.37 13.01
C ARG A 250 5.01 3.06 12.17
N THR A 251 5.07 3.67 11.00
CA THR A 251 6.29 3.76 10.19
C THR A 251 7.28 4.76 10.78
N ILE A 252 8.57 4.44 10.71
CA ILE A 252 9.68 5.26 11.18
C ILE A 252 10.52 5.77 10.01
N GLY A 253 10.77 4.91 9.04
CA GLY A 253 11.51 5.27 7.82
C GLY A 253 11.12 4.32 6.70
N LEU A 254 10.96 4.86 5.49
CA LEU A 254 10.56 4.11 4.30
C LEU A 254 11.55 4.40 3.18
N GLY A 255 12.06 3.34 2.56
CA GLY A 255 12.90 3.40 1.37
C GLY A 255 12.36 2.46 0.31
N MET A 256 12.17 2.97 -0.90
CA MET A 256 11.41 2.28 -1.94
C MET A 256 11.85 2.74 -3.33
N GLY A 257 11.58 1.91 -4.33
CA GLY A 257 11.81 2.21 -5.75
C GLY A 257 13.28 2.22 -6.17
N GLN A 258 14.21 1.75 -5.33
CA GLN A 258 15.63 1.72 -5.68
C GLN A 258 16.02 0.41 -6.38
N PRO A 259 16.93 0.47 -7.38
CA PRO A 259 17.53 -0.73 -7.96
C PRO A 259 18.33 -1.56 -6.94
N SER A 260 18.89 -0.89 -5.93
CA SER A 260 19.71 -1.49 -4.87
C SER A 260 18.98 -1.44 -3.53
N ARG A 261 18.97 -2.57 -2.81
CA ARG A 261 18.24 -2.68 -1.53
C ARG A 261 19.00 -2.05 -0.36
N ILE A 262 20.33 -1.99 -0.45
CA ILE A 262 21.13 -1.24 0.52
C ILE A 262 20.82 0.26 0.41
N ASP A 263 20.65 0.79 -0.80
CA ASP A 263 20.24 2.19 -1.03
C ASP A 263 18.85 2.48 -0.45
N SER A 264 17.88 1.56 -0.63
CA SER A 264 16.56 1.68 0.03
C SER A 264 16.71 1.70 1.56
N THR A 265 17.59 0.88 2.12
CA THR A 265 17.86 0.87 3.57
C THR A 265 18.46 2.20 4.04
N GLU A 266 19.46 2.73 3.32
CA GLU A 266 20.09 4.01 3.61
C GLU A 266 19.09 5.17 3.56
N ILE A 267 18.21 5.18 2.55
CA ILE A 267 17.13 6.17 2.44
C ILE A 267 16.19 6.09 3.63
N ALA A 268 15.74 4.89 4.02
CA ALA A 268 14.83 4.70 5.14
C ALA A 268 15.45 5.25 6.45
N LEU A 269 16.70 4.89 6.74
CA LEU A 269 17.43 5.34 7.93
C LEU A 269 17.70 6.86 7.90
N SER A 270 18.16 7.37 6.76
CA SER A 270 18.46 8.80 6.58
C SER A 270 17.21 9.67 6.75
N LYS A 271 16.06 9.25 6.19
CA LYS A 271 14.79 9.96 6.39
C LYS A 271 14.32 9.92 7.84
N ALA A 272 14.41 8.77 8.51
CA ALA A 272 14.07 8.68 9.93
C ALA A 272 14.89 9.70 10.76
N LYS A 273 16.22 9.73 10.57
CA LYS A 273 17.11 10.70 11.25
C LYS A 273 16.75 12.15 10.90
N LYS A 274 16.53 12.45 9.63
CA LYS A 274 16.15 13.80 9.14
C LYS A 274 14.91 14.33 9.86
N PHE A 275 13.95 13.47 10.17
CA PHE A 275 12.71 13.85 10.85
C PHE A 275 12.75 13.60 12.37
N GLY A 276 13.95 13.37 12.94
CA GLY A 276 14.14 13.24 14.38
C GLY A 276 13.58 11.93 14.97
N LEU A 277 13.36 10.92 14.13
CA LEU A 277 12.95 9.60 14.57
C LEU A 277 14.17 8.67 14.71
N SER A 278 14.09 7.76 15.69
CA SER A 278 15.13 6.77 15.95
C SER A 278 14.69 5.38 15.50
N ALA A 279 15.58 4.70 14.77
CA ALA A 279 15.46 3.30 14.40
C ALA A 279 15.75 2.34 15.57
N GLN A 280 16.20 2.85 16.71
CA GLN A 280 16.49 2.04 17.89
C GLN A 280 15.26 1.25 18.32
N ASP A 281 15.43 -0.06 18.47
CA ASP A 281 14.41 -1.03 18.83
C ASP A 281 13.20 -1.01 17.85
N CYS A 282 13.44 -0.74 16.57
CA CYS A 282 12.45 -0.91 15.51
C CYS A 282 12.62 -2.27 14.81
N ALA A 283 11.58 -2.72 14.11
CA ALA A 283 11.69 -3.83 13.17
C ALA A 283 11.87 -3.31 11.75
N LEU A 284 12.56 -4.08 10.91
CA LEU A 284 12.71 -3.82 9.49
C LEU A 284 12.00 -4.92 8.70
N GLY A 285 11.11 -4.53 7.79
CA GLY A 285 10.52 -5.40 6.77
C GLY A 285 11.17 -5.16 5.42
N SER A 286 11.43 -6.23 4.66
CA SER A 286 11.86 -6.15 3.27
C SER A 286 11.00 -7.00 2.36
N ASP A 287 10.55 -6.44 1.24
CA ASP A 287 9.71 -7.10 0.24
C ASP A 287 10.35 -8.33 -0.41
N ALA A 288 11.68 -8.41 -0.36
CA ALA A 288 12.49 -9.44 -1.00
C ALA A 288 13.75 -9.77 -0.20
N PHE A 289 14.41 -10.90 -0.51
CA PHE A 289 15.48 -11.44 0.34
C PHE A 289 16.77 -10.61 0.36
N PHE A 290 17.48 -10.49 1.47
CA PHE A 290 18.78 -9.81 1.49
C PHE A 290 19.86 -10.64 0.76
N PRO A 291 20.55 -10.07 -0.24
CA PRO A 291 21.56 -10.82 -1.00
C PRO A 291 22.89 -10.98 -0.23
N PHE A 292 23.20 -10.06 0.70
CA PHE A 292 24.45 -10.00 1.44
C PHE A 292 24.21 -9.53 2.88
N ARG A 293 25.19 -9.77 3.77
CA ARG A 293 25.14 -9.35 5.19
C ARG A 293 25.30 -7.84 5.42
N ASP A 294 25.77 -7.11 4.43
CA ASP A 294 26.08 -5.67 4.50
C ASP A 294 24.94 -4.82 5.06
N THR A 295 23.71 -5.15 4.66
CA THR A 295 22.50 -4.47 5.12
C THR A 295 22.23 -4.76 6.59
N ILE A 296 22.52 -5.99 7.06
CA ILE A 296 22.38 -6.37 8.47
C ILE A 296 23.40 -5.63 9.33
N ASP A 297 24.67 -5.58 8.89
CA ASP A 297 25.73 -4.85 9.60
C ASP A 297 25.46 -3.34 9.64
N MET A 298 24.79 -2.79 8.63
CA MET A 298 24.35 -1.39 8.61
C MET A 298 23.25 -1.13 9.65
N ILE A 299 22.17 -1.91 9.63
CA ILE A 299 21.01 -1.67 10.50
C ILE A 299 21.30 -1.97 11.97
N ALA A 300 22.27 -2.86 12.24
CA ALA A 300 22.75 -3.15 13.58
C ALA A 300 23.32 -1.89 14.27
N LYS A 301 24.04 -1.04 13.52
CA LYS A 301 24.60 0.23 14.03
C LYS A 301 23.52 1.24 14.44
N GLU A 302 22.32 1.08 13.90
CA GLU A 302 21.17 1.95 14.15
C GLU A 302 20.22 1.37 15.21
N GLY A 303 20.54 0.19 15.74
CA GLY A 303 19.81 -0.45 16.83
C GLY A 303 18.51 -1.13 16.41
N ILE A 304 18.36 -1.52 15.14
CA ILE A 304 17.24 -2.38 14.70
C ILE A 304 17.29 -3.70 15.47
N SER A 305 16.16 -4.11 16.06
CA SER A 305 16.09 -5.31 16.90
C SER A 305 15.56 -6.54 16.16
N ALA A 306 14.77 -6.36 15.11
CA ALA A 306 14.13 -7.46 14.40
C ALA A 306 14.04 -7.23 12.88
N VAL A 307 14.11 -8.30 12.10
CA VAL A 307 14.02 -8.29 10.64
C VAL A 307 13.00 -9.32 10.14
N ILE A 308 12.19 -8.97 9.15
CA ILE A 308 11.30 -9.90 8.42
C ILE A 308 11.54 -9.78 6.92
N GLN A 309 11.72 -10.91 6.26
CA GLN A 309 11.97 -11.02 4.82
C GLN A 309 11.47 -12.37 4.27
N PRO A 310 11.42 -12.59 2.95
CA PRO A 310 11.00 -13.89 2.40
C PRO A 310 11.99 -15.03 2.66
N GLY A 311 13.30 -14.74 2.66
CA GLY A 311 14.36 -15.75 2.51
C GLY A 311 14.50 -16.26 1.06
N GLY A 312 15.44 -17.18 0.83
CA GLY A 312 15.72 -17.79 -0.47
C GLY A 312 17.01 -17.31 -1.15
N SER A 313 17.90 -16.62 -0.43
CA SER A 313 19.22 -16.28 -0.95
C SER A 313 20.15 -17.49 -0.88
N VAL A 314 21.05 -17.63 -1.87
CA VAL A 314 22.19 -18.57 -1.78
C VAL A 314 23.09 -18.25 -0.59
N ARG A 315 23.02 -17.02 -0.06
CA ARG A 315 23.81 -16.52 1.08
C ARG A 315 22.97 -16.29 2.33
N ASP A 316 21.81 -16.93 2.47
CA ASP A 316 20.96 -16.76 3.65
C ASP A 316 21.72 -17.08 4.95
N ASP A 317 22.58 -18.11 4.96
CA ASP A 317 23.39 -18.47 6.13
C ASP A 317 24.29 -17.31 6.61
N GLU A 318 24.87 -16.55 5.67
CA GLU A 318 25.73 -15.39 5.96
C GLU A 318 24.91 -14.26 6.61
N VAL A 319 23.70 -14.02 6.10
CA VAL A 319 22.77 -13.01 6.58
C VAL A 319 22.22 -13.38 7.97
N ILE A 320 21.84 -14.65 8.16
CA ILE A 320 21.37 -15.18 9.44
C ILE A 320 22.48 -15.11 10.50
N GLN A 321 23.71 -15.46 10.12
CA GLN A 321 24.87 -15.36 11.00
C GLN A 321 25.09 -13.91 11.45
N ALA A 322 25.06 -12.94 10.54
CA ALA A 322 25.18 -11.52 10.89
C ALA A 322 24.08 -11.07 11.86
N CYS A 323 22.84 -11.51 11.68
CA CYS A 323 21.77 -11.23 12.64
C CYS A 323 22.07 -11.80 14.02
N ASN A 324 22.55 -13.05 14.11
CA ASN A 324 22.93 -13.66 15.37
C ASN A 324 24.09 -12.92 16.06
N GLU A 325 25.11 -12.50 15.31
CA GLU A 325 26.25 -11.71 15.81
C GLU A 325 25.80 -10.38 16.45
N HIS A 326 24.80 -9.73 15.86
CA HIS A 326 24.25 -8.45 16.34
C HIS A 326 23.02 -8.60 17.25
N ASN A 327 22.67 -9.82 17.66
CA ASN A 327 21.49 -10.12 18.48
C ASN A 327 20.15 -9.65 17.88
N ILE A 328 20.07 -9.61 16.54
CA ILE A 328 18.87 -9.28 15.76
C ILE A 328 18.10 -10.57 15.51
N THR A 329 16.79 -10.56 15.76
CA THR A 329 15.94 -11.70 15.39
C THR A 329 15.51 -11.58 13.93
N MET A 330 15.44 -12.69 13.20
CA MET A 330 15.06 -12.72 11.79
C MET A 330 13.97 -13.75 11.53
N ILE A 331 12.95 -13.31 10.78
CA ILE A 331 11.82 -14.12 10.33
C ILE A 331 11.86 -14.29 8.82
N PHE A 332 11.72 -15.53 8.35
CA PHE A 332 11.49 -15.87 6.94
C PHE A 332 10.01 -16.16 6.70
N THR A 333 9.38 -15.44 5.78
CA THR A 333 7.96 -15.64 5.42
C THR A 333 7.76 -16.66 4.30
N GLY A 334 8.77 -16.87 3.46
CA GLY A 334 8.68 -17.71 2.26
C GLY A 334 7.89 -17.08 1.10
N MET A 335 7.40 -15.85 1.25
CA MET A 335 6.58 -15.16 0.25
C MET A 335 7.17 -13.79 -0.09
N ARG A 336 7.29 -13.49 -1.38
CA ARG A 336 7.91 -12.26 -1.90
C ARG A 336 6.86 -11.35 -2.51
N HIS A 337 6.76 -10.11 -2.04
CA HIS A 337 5.79 -9.12 -2.51
C HIS A 337 6.45 -8.05 -3.40
N PHE A 338 7.00 -8.48 -4.53
CA PHE A 338 7.68 -7.56 -5.45
C PHE A 338 6.68 -6.72 -6.25
N ARG A 339 6.89 -5.39 -6.30
CA ARG A 339 6.01 -4.46 -7.00
C ARG A 339 6.80 -3.44 -7.81
N HIS A 340 6.61 -3.46 -9.14
CA HIS A 340 7.06 -2.39 -10.04
C HIS A 340 6.22 -1.12 -9.89
#